data_AF-A0A537I470-F1
#
_entry.id   AF-A0A537I470-F1
#
_cell.length_a   1.000
_cell.length_b   1.000
_cell.length_c   1.000
_cell.angle_alpha   90.00
_cell.angle_beta   90.00
_cell.angle_gamma   90.00
#
_symmetry.space_group_name_H-M   'P 1'
#
loop_
_entity.id
_entity.type
_entity.pdbx_description
1 polymer ?
#
loop_
_entity_poly.entity_id
_entity_poly.type
_entity_poly.pdbx_seq_one_letter_code
_entity_poly.pdbx_strand_id
1 'polypeptide(L)' 'MPWDDTANCKSFLSDLIIKVKSVTGNKGLGVLYWEPQCYGGWKGYTLGAFDNSGKPTVAMEAFQ' A
#
# COMPACT_ATOMS: atom_id res chain seq x y z
N MET A 1 -5.44 1.26 3.98
CA MET A 1 -6.19 0.15 4.60
C MET A 1 -5.51 -0.19 5.92
N PRO A 2 -6.21 -0.68 6.95
CA PRO A 2 -5.57 -1.07 8.21
C PRO A 2 -4.39 -2.03 8.01
N TRP A 3 -3.31 -1.85 8.79
CA TRP A 3 -2.07 -2.63 8.70
C TRP A 3 -2.27 -4.14 8.96
N ASP A 4 -3.37 -4.51 9.61
CA ASP A 4 -3.76 -5.88 9.94
C ASP A 4 -4.65 -6.55 8.87
N ASP A 5 -5.14 -5.80 7.88
CA ASP A 5 -5.89 -6.34 6.73
C ASP A 5 -5.02 -6.43 5.47
N THR A 6 -3.94 -7.20 5.60
CA THR A 6 -2.82 -7.19 4.64
C THR A 6 -3.19 -7.75 3.25
N ALA A 7 -4.05 -8.77 3.18
CA ALA A 7 -4.44 -9.42 1.92
C ALA A 7 -5.36 -8.52 1.07
N ASN A 8 -6.33 -7.86 1.70
CA ASN A 8 -7.15 -6.87 1.01
C ASN A 8 -6.32 -5.65 0.60
N CYS A 9 -5.31 -5.28 1.41
CA CYS A 9 -4.44 -4.14 1.10
C CYS A 9 -3.62 -4.42 -0.15
N LYS A 10 -3.03 -5.63 -0.26
CA LYS A 10 -2.34 -6.10 -1.47
C LYS A 10 -3.26 -6.08 -2.69
N SER A 11 -4.49 -6.58 -2.54
CA SER A 11 -5.46 -6.65 -3.63
C SER A 11 -5.86 -5.25 -4.12
N PHE A 12 -6.09 -4.33 -3.19
CA PHE A 12 -6.41 -2.93 -3.47
C PHE A 12 -5.25 -2.19 -4.16
N LEU A 13 -4.02 -2.34 -3.66
CA LEU A 13 -2.85 -1.72 -4.26
C LEU A 13 -2.56 -2.25 -5.67
N SER A 14 -2.68 -3.57 -5.87
CA SER A 14 -2.53 -4.19 -7.20
C SER A 14 -3.54 -3.63 -8.20
N ASP A 15 -4.81 -3.55 -7.81
CA ASP A 15 -5.87 -2.96 -8.64
C ASP A 15 -5.62 -1.48 -8.95
N LEU A 16 -5.19 -0.69 -7.96
CA LEU A 16 -4.84 0.71 -8.14
C LEU A 16 -3.68 0.88 -9.15
N ILE A 17 -2.63 0.07 -9.03
CA ILE A 17 -1.49 0.07 -9.94
C ILE A 17 -1.92 -0.30 -11.37
N ILE A 18 -2.76 -1.33 -11.53
CA ILE A 18 -3.32 -1.73 -12.83
C ILE A 18 -4.13 -0.59 -13.45
N LYS A 19 -5.00 0.06 -12.67
CA LYS A 19 -5.83 1.18 -13.14
C LYS A 19 -4.99 2.38 -13.55
N VAL A 20 -3.96 2.74 -12.77
CA VAL A 20 -3.04 3.82 -13.16
C VAL A 20 -2.30 3.46 -14.45
N LYS A 21 -1.80 2.23 -14.59
CA LYS A 21 -1.15 1.79 -15.84
C LYS A 21 -2.10 1.82 -17.05
N SER A 22 -3.41 1.66 -16.84
CA SER A 22 -4.42 1.68 -17.92
C SER A 22 -4.73 3.07 -18.49
N VAL A 23 -4.23 4.14 -17.87
CA VAL A 23 -4.45 5.51 -18.34
C VAL A 23 -3.84 5.69 -19.74
N THR A 24 -4.67 6.11 -20.70
CA THR A 24 -4.31 6.20 -22.11
C THR A 24 -3.17 7.19 -22.38
N GLY A 25 -2.36 6.87 -23.40
CA GLY A 25 -1.24 7.72 -23.81
C GLY A 25 -0.10 7.79 -22.78
N ASN A 26 0.10 6.73 -21.99
CA ASN A 26 1.16 6.64 -20.97
C ASN A 26 1.13 7.77 -19.93
N LYS A 27 -0.07 8.29 -19.62
CA LYS A 27 -0.21 9.40 -18.66
C LYS A 27 -0.31 8.94 -17.20
N GLY A 28 -0.46 7.63 -16.95
CA GLY A 28 -0.41 7.05 -15.61
C GLY A 28 0.99 6.56 -15.28
N LEU A 29 1.78 7.42 -14.63
CA LEU A 29 3.22 7.19 -14.43
C LEU A 29 3.54 6.29 -13.24
N GLY A 30 2.65 6.20 -12.25
CA GLY A 30 2.88 5.36 -11.08
C GLY A 30 1.98 5.69 -9.90
N VAL A 31 2.19 4.94 -8.83
CA VAL A 31 1.50 5.06 -7.55
C VAL A 31 2.56 5.26 -6.46
N LEU A 32 2.32 6.21 -5.56
CA LEU A 32 3.14 6.42 -4.36
C LEU A 32 2.30 6.06 -3.12
N TYR A 33 2.83 5.17 -2.28
CA TYR A 33 2.23 4.89 -0.96
C TYR A 33 2.76 5.91 0.05
N TRP A 34 1.86 6.67 0.66
CA TRP A 34 2.22 7.66 1.67
C TRP A 34 2.34 7.01 3.06
N GLU A 35 3.43 7.31 3.77
CA GLU A 35 3.73 6.80 5.12
C GLU A 35 3.64 5.25 5.30
N PRO A 36 4.29 4.44 4.44
CA PRO A 36 4.19 2.98 4.55
C PRO A 36 4.78 2.45 5.87
N GLN A 37 5.77 3.13 6.44
CA GLN A 37 6.45 2.74 7.69
C GLN A 37 5.81 3.32 8.96
N CYS A 38 4.57 3.83 8.88
CA CYS A 38 3.84 4.25 10.07
C CYS A 38 3.34 3.01 10.84
N TYR A 39 4.20 2.42 11.66
CA TYR A 39 3.90 1.30 12.55
C TYR A 39 3.78 1.74 14.02
N GLY A 40 3.30 0.87 14.90
CA GLY A 40 3.23 1.14 16.34
C GLY A 40 2.11 2.12 16.74
N GLY A 41 1.13 2.34 15.86
CA GLY A 41 -0.06 3.15 16.15
C GLY A 41 0.23 4.63 16.40
N TRP A 42 1.22 5.21 15.70
CA TRP A 42 1.57 6.63 15.81
C TRP A 42 0.33 7.52 15.68
N LYS A 43 -0.04 8.20 16.78
CA LYS A 43 -1.25 9.04 16.89
C LYS A 43 -2.55 8.33 16.45
N GLY A 44 -2.63 7.00 16.63
CA GLY A 44 -3.77 6.20 16.19
C GLY A 44 -3.83 5.94 14.68
N TYR A 45 -2.76 6.26 13.93
CA TYR A 45 -2.67 5.95 12.51
C TYR A 45 -2.47 4.45 12.29
N THR A 46 -3.41 3.83 11.58
CA THR A 46 -3.41 2.38 11.33
C THR A 46 -3.19 2.03 9.86
N LEU A 47 -2.96 3.01 8.99
CA LEU A 47 -2.90 2.80 7.53
C LEU A 47 -1.47 2.61 7.00
N GLY A 48 -0.50 2.34 7.88
CA GLY A 48 0.82 1.89 7.47
C GLY A 48 0.77 0.53 6.76
N ALA A 49 1.81 0.24 5.99
CA ALA A 49 2.00 -1.05 5.31
C ALA A 49 2.98 -1.97 6.06
N PHE A 50 3.37 -1.58 7.29
CA PHE A 50 4.29 -2.29 8.16
C PHE A 50 3.54 -2.74 9.42
N ASP A 51 3.85 -3.94 9.91
CA ASP A 51 3.27 -4.45 11.14
C ASP A 51 3.87 -3.77 12.39
N ASN A 52 3.29 -4.02 13.56
CA ASN A 52 3.78 -3.45 14.82
C ASN A 52 5.21 -3.87 15.21
N SER A 53 5.81 -4.86 14.53
CA SER A 53 7.22 -5.22 14.69
C SER A 53 8.17 -4.43 13.78
N GLY A 54 7.63 -3.52 12.95
CA GLY A 54 8.39 -2.73 11.99
C GLY A 54 8.79 -3.51 10.74
N LYS A 55 8.09 -4.61 10.43
CA LYS A 55 8.33 -5.41 9.22
C LYS A 55 7.31 -5.07 8.13
N PRO A 56 7.70 -5.10 6.84
CA PRO A 56 6.74 -4.93 5.75
C PRO A 56 5.70 -6.05 5.78
N THR A 57 4.45 -5.70 5.54
CA THR A 57 3.37 -6.66 5.32
C THR A 57 3.33 -7.14 3.87
N VAL A 58 2.53 -8.17 3.58
CA VAL A 58 2.30 -8.64 2.19
C VAL A 58 1.68 -7.58 1.28
N ALA A 59 1.16 -6.47 1.83
CA ALA A 59 0.69 -5.34 1.04
C ALA A 59 1.80 -4.76 0.13
N MET A 60 3.05 -4.77 0.60
CA MET A 60 4.20 -4.23 -0.16
C MET A 60 4.56 -5.08 -1.38
N GLU A 61 4.12 -6.34 -1.45
CA GLU A 61 4.29 -7.21 -2.63
C GLU A 61 3.51 -6.69 -3.85
N ALA A 62 2.54 -5.79 -3.69
CA ALA A 62 1.83 -5.18 -4.81
C ALA A 62 2.74 -4.29 -5.69
N PHE A 63 3.93 -3.90 -5.20
CA PHE A 63 4.88 -3.06 -5.92
C PHE A 63 6.01 -3.85 -6.62
N GLN A 64 5.97 -5.19 -6.60
CA GLN A 64 6.88 -6.07 -7.35
C GLN A 64 6.37 -6.30 -8.78
#